data_AF-A0A6L2NPH8-F1
#
_entry.id   AF-A0A6L2NPH8-F1
#
_cell.length_a   1.000
_cell.length_b   1.000
_cell.length_c   1.000
_cell.angle_alpha   90.00
_cell.angle_beta   90.00
_cell.angle_gamma   90.00
#
_symmetry.space_group_name_H-M   'P 1'
#
loop_
_entity.id
_entity.type
_entity.pdbx_description
1 polymer ?
#
loop_
_entity_poly.entity_id
_entity_poly.type
_entity_poly.pdbx_seq_one_letter_code
_entity_poly.pdbx_strand_id
1 'polypeptide(L)'
;MEIVPNDGDEVRIEATPISYRSPTIIDYKIHKEGKKSYFKIIIADGNSQVYQTFKKMFKNFNREDVEVLWAIVKDGFKKEKPVDDMDNLMFKTSKTMFEHHVEDTIWTYQQGLAKVKNWKLFKSCGVYCITMQSIIYYLMVEKVYLLTRNTLHKLWSDVKLQMDHDVKMAYDLLRFIRKQLMKGYTPQ
;
A
#
# COMPACT_ATOMS: atom_id res chain seq x y z
N MET A 1 20.86 8.72 -0.40
CA MET A 1 19.58 8.29 0.17
C MET A 1 19.38 8.98 1.51
N GLU A 2 18.22 9.62 1.69
CA GLU A 2 17.90 10.40 2.89
C GLU A 2 16.47 10.03 3.31
N ILE A 3 16.26 9.87 4.62
CA ILE A 3 14.97 9.54 5.23
C ILE A 3 14.41 10.82 5.83
N VAL A 4 13.14 11.13 5.55
CA VAL A 4 12.48 12.35 6.05
C VAL A 4 11.19 12.03 6.80
N PRO A 5 10.91 12.73 7.93
CA PRO A 5 9.61 12.68 8.59
C PRO A 5 8.50 13.16 7.65
N ASN A 6 7.30 12.59 7.78
CA ASN A 6 6.15 12.99 6.98
C ASN A 6 5.33 14.08 7.68
N ASP A 7 5.70 15.34 7.49
CA ASP A 7 5.03 16.52 8.11
C ASP A 7 3.77 17.00 7.35
N GLY A 8 3.35 16.31 6.28
CA GLY A 8 2.43 16.87 5.28
C GLY A 8 0.93 16.54 5.39
N ASP A 9 0.42 15.96 6.47
CA ASP A 9 -1.03 15.58 6.56
C ASP A 9 -1.59 15.66 8.00
N GLU A 10 -1.13 16.59 8.84
CA GLU A 10 -1.71 16.77 10.18
C GLU A 10 -2.95 17.68 10.14
N VAL A 11 -4.10 17.09 9.78
CA VAL A 11 -5.35 17.50 10.42
C VAL A 11 -5.48 16.59 11.64
N ARG A 12 -5.17 17.14 12.82
CA ARG A 12 -5.49 16.53 14.11
C ARG A 12 -7.00 16.33 14.20
N ILE A 13 -7.46 15.14 13.86
CA ILE A 13 -8.63 14.58 14.51
C ILE A 13 -8.06 13.95 15.77
N GLU A 14 -8.42 14.48 16.94
CA GLU A 14 -8.14 13.83 18.22
C GLU A 14 -8.86 12.48 18.23
N ALA A 15 -8.20 11.46 17.70
CA ALA A 15 -8.55 10.09 18.00
C ALA A 15 -7.88 9.77 19.33
N THR A 16 -8.70 9.58 20.37
CA THR A 16 -8.33 8.86 21.58
C THR A 16 -7.47 7.65 21.18
N PRO A 17 -6.33 7.37 21.84
CA PRO A 17 -5.54 6.19 21.50
C PRO A 17 -6.38 4.96 21.81
N ILE A 18 -7.09 4.47 20.79
CA ILE A 18 -7.83 3.22 20.83
C ILE A 18 -6.77 2.16 21.09
N SER A 19 -7.00 1.36 22.13
CA SER A 19 -6.06 0.33 22.56
C SER A 19 -5.52 -0.46 21.36
N TYR A 20 -4.28 -0.95 21.47
CA TYR A 20 -3.57 -1.84 20.53
C TYR A 20 -4.31 -3.14 20.15
N ARG A 21 -5.61 -3.29 20.45
CA ARG A 21 -6.43 -4.34 19.86
C ARG A 21 -6.54 -4.07 18.37
N SER A 22 -5.97 -4.97 17.56
CA SER A 22 -6.28 -5.08 16.14
C SER A 22 -7.80 -5.02 15.99
N PRO A 23 -8.35 -4.02 15.28
CA PRO A 23 -9.77 -4.05 14.97
C PRO A 23 -10.03 -5.33 14.17
N THR A 24 -10.83 -6.25 14.71
CA THR A 24 -11.23 -7.44 13.97
C THR A 24 -12.14 -6.99 12.83
N ILE A 25 -11.53 -6.65 11.69
CA ILE A 25 -12.23 -6.31 10.46
C ILE A 25 -13.04 -7.54 10.08
N ILE A 26 -14.34 -7.36 9.88
CA ILE A 26 -15.24 -8.46 9.50
C ILE A 26 -15.77 -8.32 8.09
N ASP A 27 -15.83 -7.10 7.56
CA ASP A 27 -16.32 -6.83 6.21
C ASP A 27 -15.84 -5.45 5.73
N TYR A 28 -15.99 -5.18 4.44
CA TYR A 28 -15.83 -3.84 3.88
C TYR A 28 -16.93 -3.54 2.85
N LYS A 29 -17.27 -2.27 2.70
CA LYS A 29 -18.24 -1.80 1.68
C LYS A 29 -17.78 -0.50 1.04
N ILE A 30 -18.23 -0.24 -0.17
CA ILE A 30 -18.10 1.08 -0.79
C ILE A 30 -19.27 1.94 -0.34
N HIS A 31 -18.98 3.00 0.41
CA HIS A 31 -19.95 4.01 0.81
C HIS A 31 -19.87 5.22 -0.14
N LYS A 32 -21.01 5.66 -0.67
CA LYS A 32 -21.10 6.83 -1.55
C LYS A 32 -21.80 7.97 -0.83
N GLU A 33 -21.18 9.15 -0.85
CA GLU A 33 -21.74 10.39 -0.33
C GLU A 33 -21.61 11.46 -1.42
N GLY A 34 -22.72 11.81 -2.06
CA GLY A 34 -22.72 12.66 -3.24
C GLY A 34 -21.85 12.07 -4.37
N LYS A 35 -20.85 12.83 -4.82
CA LYS A 35 -19.90 12.41 -5.87
C LYS A 35 -18.66 11.69 -5.34
N LYS A 36 -18.54 11.51 -4.02
CA LYS A 36 -17.37 10.89 -3.39
C LYS A 36 -17.70 9.46 -2.98
N SER A 37 -16.74 8.57 -3.21
CA SER A 37 -16.79 7.18 -2.74
C SER A 37 -15.73 6.97 -1.66
N TYR A 38 -16.06 6.16 -0.67
CA TYR A 38 -15.22 5.85 0.48
C TYR A 38 -15.19 4.35 0.73
N PHE A 39 -14.04 3.86 1.17
CA PHE A 39 -13.93 2.51 1.73
C PHE A 39 -14.46 2.55 3.16
N LYS A 40 -15.58 1.88 3.40
CA LYS A 40 -16.15 1.69 4.73
C LYS A 40 -15.71 0.33 5.25
N ILE A 41 -14.84 0.33 6.26
CA ILE A 41 -14.32 -0.86 6.94
C ILE A 41 -15.23 -1.15 8.13
N ILE A 42 -15.78 -2.35 8.19
CA ILE A 42 -16.73 -2.79 9.22
C ILE A 42 -15.98 -3.62 10.26
N ILE A 43 -16.17 -3.28 11.54
CA ILE A 43 -15.44 -3.88 12.66
C ILE A 43 -16.42 -4.71 13.50
N ALA A 44 -15.92 -5.81 14.10
CA ALA A 44 -16.73 -6.76 14.87
C ALA A 44 -17.50 -6.16 16.05
N ASP A 45 -17.08 -5.02 16.59
CA ASP A 45 -17.73 -4.31 17.70
C ASP A 45 -18.99 -3.52 17.29
N GLY A 46 -19.39 -3.60 16.01
CA GLY A 46 -20.52 -2.87 15.45
C GLY A 46 -20.16 -1.48 14.93
N ASN A 47 -18.90 -1.03 15.09
CA ASN A 47 -18.42 0.23 14.54
C ASN A 47 -17.98 0.09 13.08
N SER A 48 -17.72 1.23 12.45
CA SER A 48 -17.10 1.28 11.13
C SER A 48 -16.20 2.49 10.97
N GLN A 49 -15.14 2.34 10.20
CA GLN A 49 -14.22 3.43 9.84
C GLN A 49 -14.31 3.70 8.33
N VAL A 50 -14.27 4.97 7.92
CA VAL A 50 -14.38 5.37 6.51
C VAL A 50 -13.10 6.02 6.03
N TYR A 51 -12.60 5.59 4.87
CA TYR A 51 -11.38 6.10 4.27
C TYR A 51 -11.59 6.48 2.82
N GLN A 52 -11.14 7.69 2.46
CA GLN A 52 -11.21 8.18 1.09
C GLN A 52 -10.07 7.64 0.21
N THR A 53 -8.94 7.26 0.81
CA THR A 53 -7.75 6.78 0.09
C THR A 53 -7.06 5.65 0.85
N PHE A 54 -6.35 4.79 0.12
CA PHE A 54 -5.50 3.76 0.72
C PHE A 54 -4.42 4.34 1.65
N LYS A 55 -3.82 5.49 1.31
CA LYS A 55 -2.85 6.17 2.18
C LYS A 55 -3.42 6.44 3.57
N LYS A 56 -4.68 6.91 3.66
CA LYS A 56 -5.35 7.16 4.95
C LYS A 56 -5.70 5.86 5.67
N MET A 57 -6.14 4.84 4.92
CA MET A 57 -6.45 3.51 5.47
C MET A 57 -5.19 2.85 6.07
N PHE A 58 -4.11 2.71 5.29
CA PHE A 58 -2.88 2.03 5.72
C PHE A 58 -2.10 2.76 6.81
N LYS A 59 -2.32 4.06 7.02
CA LYS A 59 -1.81 4.78 8.20
C LYS A 59 -2.42 4.26 9.51
N ASN A 60 -3.65 3.76 9.46
CA ASN A 60 -4.41 3.32 10.64
C ASN A 60 -4.44 1.79 10.78
N PHE A 61 -3.95 1.06 9.79
CA PHE A 61 -3.97 -0.39 9.79
C PHE A 61 -2.66 -0.94 10.35
N ASN A 62 -2.78 -2.01 11.12
CA ASN A 62 -1.66 -2.87 11.42
C ASN A 62 -1.52 -3.99 10.36
N ARG A 63 -0.56 -4.89 10.57
CA ARG A 63 -0.29 -5.99 9.63
C ARG A 63 -1.46 -6.95 9.48
N GLU A 64 -2.06 -7.34 10.60
CA GLU A 64 -3.18 -8.27 10.67
C GLU A 64 -4.40 -7.68 9.94
N ASP A 65 -4.67 -6.39 10.11
CA ASP A 65 -5.77 -5.69 9.43
C ASP A 65 -5.67 -5.80 7.90
N VAL A 66 -4.47 -5.63 7.34
CA VAL A 66 -4.25 -5.74 5.88
C VAL A 66 -4.42 -7.18 5.39
N GLU A 67 -4.01 -8.18 6.18
CA GLU A 67 -4.17 -9.60 5.86
C GLU A 67 -5.65 -10.04 5.91
N VAL A 68 -6.38 -9.62 6.94
CA VAL A 68 -7.81 -9.89 7.10
C VAL A 68 -8.61 -9.21 5.99
N LEU A 69 -8.32 -7.93 5.70
CA LEU A 69 -8.97 -7.23 4.59
C LEU A 69 -8.74 -7.94 3.25
N TRP A 70 -7.52 -8.42 3.00
CA TRP A 70 -7.24 -9.19 1.79
C TRP A 70 -8.05 -10.49 1.71
N ALA A 71 -8.17 -11.23 2.81
CA ALA A 71 -8.98 -12.44 2.84
C ALA A 71 -10.46 -12.17 2.50
N ILE A 72 -11.02 -11.09 3.06
CA ILE A 72 -12.41 -10.65 2.79
C ILE A 72 -12.58 -10.27 1.32
N VAL A 73 -11.70 -9.40 0.80
CA VAL A 73 -11.72 -8.97 -0.61
C VAL A 73 -11.61 -10.17 -1.55
N LYS A 74 -10.71 -11.10 -1.26
CA LYS A 74 -10.50 -12.29 -2.08
C LYS A 74 -11.72 -13.22 -2.08
N ASP A 75 -12.38 -13.40 -0.94
CA ASP A 75 -13.57 -14.24 -0.84
C ASP A 75 -14.78 -13.59 -1.54
N GLY A 76 -14.99 -12.29 -1.33
CA GLY A 76 -16.05 -11.53 -2.00
C GLY A 76 -15.96 -11.60 -3.53
N PHE A 77 -14.77 -11.40 -4.09
CA PHE A 77 -14.55 -11.43 -5.54
C PHE A 77 -14.59 -12.83 -6.18
N LYS A 78 -14.47 -13.90 -5.39
CA LYS A 78 -14.73 -15.26 -5.87
C LYS A 78 -16.24 -15.51 -6.03
N LYS A 79 -17.05 -14.89 -5.17
CA LYS A 79 -18.50 -15.08 -5.11
C LYS A 79 -19.22 -14.15 -6.09
N GLU A 80 -18.76 -12.91 -6.21
CA GLU A 80 -19.45 -11.86 -6.97
C GLU A 80 -18.47 -11.02 -7.80
N LYS A 81 -18.96 -10.45 -8.91
CA LYS A 81 -18.19 -9.49 -9.71
C LYS A 81 -18.14 -8.13 -9.02
N PRO A 82 -17.07 -7.32 -9.24
CA PRO A 82 -17.01 -5.97 -8.73
C PRO A 82 -18.23 -5.16 -9.16
N VAL A 83 -18.88 -4.52 -8.20
CA VAL A 83 -20.08 -3.71 -8.43
C VAL A 83 -19.70 -2.26 -8.79
N ASP A 84 -18.55 -1.78 -8.30
CA ASP A 84 -18.10 -0.39 -8.45
C ASP A 84 -16.61 -0.29 -8.85
N ASP A 85 -16.23 0.84 -9.45
CA ASP A 85 -14.83 1.15 -9.80
C ASP A 85 -13.91 1.12 -8.56
N MET A 86 -14.41 1.56 -7.40
CA MET A 86 -13.65 1.51 -6.15
C MET A 86 -13.49 0.09 -5.62
N ASP A 87 -14.47 -0.79 -5.82
CA ASP A 87 -14.34 -2.21 -5.50
C ASP A 87 -13.26 -2.85 -6.37
N ASN A 88 -13.30 -2.59 -7.68
CA ASN A 88 -12.27 -3.06 -8.60
C ASN A 88 -10.88 -2.53 -8.20
N LEU A 89 -10.79 -1.27 -7.77
CA LEU A 89 -9.56 -0.67 -7.28
C LEU A 89 -9.06 -1.33 -5.99
N MET A 90 -9.94 -1.64 -5.03
CA MET A 90 -9.66 -2.40 -3.80
C MET A 90 -9.07 -3.77 -4.13
N PHE A 91 -9.73 -4.51 -5.02
CA PHE A 91 -9.28 -5.83 -5.46
C PHE A 91 -7.93 -5.78 -6.15
N LYS A 92 -7.76 -4.93 -7.17
CA LYS A 92 -6.50 -4.84 -7.93
C LYS A 92 -5.31 -4.45 -7.06
N THR A 93 -5.51 -3.49 -6.15
CA THR A 93 -4.47 -3.03 -5.24
C THR A 93 -4.09 -4.14 -4.25
N SER A 94 -5.07 -4.79 -3.63
CA SER A 94 -4.82 -5.88 -2.68
C SER A 94 -4.20 -7.10 -3.35
N LYS A 95 -4.68 -7.46 -4.55
CA LYS A 95 -4.10 -8.53 -5.37
C LYS A 95 -2.65 -8.24 -5.75
N THR A 96 -2.31 -6.99 -6.07
CA THR A 96 -0.92 -6.58 -6.35
C THR A 96 -0.03 -6.78 -5.12
N MET A 97 -0.51 -6.39 -3.94
CA MET A 97 0.20 -6.61 -2.69
C MET A 97 0.39 -8.10 -2.38
N PHE A 98 -0.63 -8.94 -2.56
CA PHE A 98 -0.62 -10.31 -2.05
C PHE A 98 -0.29 -11.42 -3.04
N GLU A 99 -0.63 -11.29 -4.32
CA GLU A 99 -0.51 -12.41 -5.27
C GLU A 99 0.61 -12.28 -6.28
N HIS A 100 1.31 -11.13 -6.34
CA HIS A 100 2.47 -10.91 -7.20
C HIS A 100 2.29 -11.45 -8.64
N HIS A 101 1.65 -10.68 -9.52
CA HIS A 101 1.54 -11.09 -10.93
C HIS A 101 2.86 -10.88 -11.65
N VAL A 102 3.48 -12.00 -12.07
CA VAL A 102 4.75 -12.08 -12.81
C VAL A 102 4.59 -11.68 -14.29
N GLU A 103 3.38 -11.48 -14.79
CA GLU A 103 3.10 -11.28 -16.22
C GLU A 103 2.28 -10.03 -16.58
N ASP A 104 2.36 -8.94 -15.82
CA ASP A 104 1.93 -7.66 -16.40
C ASP A 104 3.11 -7.06 -17.19
N THR A 105 3.21 -7.39 -18.47
CA THR A 105 4.02 -6.63 -19.44
C THR A 105 3.71 -5.13 -19.39
N ILE A 106 2.51 -4.77 -18.92
CA ILE A 106 2.07 -3.41 -18.61
C ILE A 106 2.84 -2.80 -17.43
N TRP A 107 3.12 -3.59 -16.38
CA TRP A 107 3.87 -3.16 -15.20
C TRP A 107 5.31 -2.76 -15.55
N THR A 108 6.00 -3.59 -16.33
CA THR A 108 7.38 -3.30 -16.77
C THR A 108 7.44 -2.16 -17.78
N TYR A 109 6.47 -2.08 -18.71
CA TYR A 109 6.40 -1.01 -19.72
C TYR A 109 6.08 0.36 -19.11
N GLN A 110 5.12 0.44 -18.18
CA GLN A 110 4.76 1.70 -17.51
C GLN A 110 5.88 2.22 -16.61
N GLN A 111 6.67 1.35 -15.98
CA GLN A 111 7.78 1.75 -15.13
C GLN A 111 8.99 2.30 -15.90
N GLY A 112 9.23 1.83 -17.14
CA GLY A 112 10.38 2.24 -17.95
C GLY A 112 10.41 3.74 -18.26
N LEU A 113 9.22 4.34 -18.47
CA LEU A 113 9.06 5.75 -18.88
C LEU A 113 8.65 6.67 -17.73
N ALA A 114 8.03 6.13 -16.66
CA ALA A 114 7.45 6.96 -15.60
C ALA A 114 8.50 7.51 -14.62
N LYS A 115 8.34 8.77 -14.23
CA LYS A 115 9.11 9.40 -13.16
C LYS A 115 8.51 9.03 -11.79
N VAL A 116 9.33 8.44 -10.92
CA VAL A 116 9.03 8.29 -9.50
C VAL A 116 8.97 9.69 -8.88
N LYS A 117 7.84 10.05 -8.27
CA LYS A 117 7.64 11.33 -7.59
C LYS A 117 7.98 11.25 -6.11
N ASN A 118 7.45 10.23 -5.43
CA ASN A 118 7.71 9.98 -4.02
C ASN A 118 7.52 8.50 -3.69
N TRP A 119 7.92 8.11 -2.49
CA TRP A 119 7.58 6.82 -1.90
C TRP A 119 7.49 6.95 -0.38
N LYS A 120 6.54 6.22 0.20
CA LYS A 120 6.22 6.27 1.62
C LYS A 120 6.10 4.86 2.20
N LEU A 121 6.62 4.67 3.40
CA LEU A 121 6.46 3.45 4.19
C LEU A 121 5.39 3.62 5.27
N PHE A 122 4.44 2.69 5.33
CA PHE A 122 3.43 2.53 6.37
C PHE A 122 3.88 1.39 7.29
N LYS A 123 4.64 1.75 8.34
CA LYS A 123 5.34 0.76 9.18
C LYS A 123 4.40 -0.21 9.91
N SER A 124 3.23 0.27 10.34
CA SER A 124 2.29 -0.49 11.16
C SER A 124 1.77 -1.74 10.44
N CYS A 125 1.64 -1.66 9.11
CA CYS A 125 1.14 -2.75 8.28
C CYS A 125 2.17 -3.37 7.32
N GLY A 126 3.42 -2.88 7.31
CA GLY A 126 4.46 -3.40 6.43
C GLY A 126 4.20 -3.13 4.94
N VAL A 127 3.43 -2.08 4.63
CA VAL A 127 3.13 -1.65 3.26
C VAL A 127 3.99 -0.44 2.92
N TYR A 128 4.54 -0.37 1.72
CA TYR A 128 5.12 0.85 1.17
C TYR A 128 4.45 1.20 -0.16
N CYS A 129 4.36 2.49 -0.46
CA CYS A 129 3.84 2.95 -1.74
C CYS A 129 4.89 3.67 -2.57
N ILE A 130 4.83 3.48 -3.89
CA ILE A 130 5.61 4.24 -4.87
C ILE A 130 4.62 5.08 -5.68
N THR A 131 4.76 6.39 -5.60
CA THR A 131 3.95 7.33 -6.40
C THR A 131 4.69 7.64 -7.68
N MET A 132 4.14 7.19 -8.80
CA MET A 132 4.55 7.58 -10.14
C MET A 132 3.77 8.80 -10.60
N GLN A 133 4.02 9.25 -11.83
CA GLN A 133 3.34 10.41 -12.39
C GLN A 133 1.81 10.25 -12.51
N SER A 134 1.34 9.05 -12.85
CA SER A 134 -0.07 8.74 -13.12
C SER A 134 -0.68 7.70 -12.18
N ILE A 135 0.14 6.87 -11.51
CA ILE A 135 -0.32 5.71 -10.74
C ILE A 135 0.42 5.67 -9.39
N ILE A 136 -0.25 5.17 -8.37
CA ILE A 136 0.36 4.84 -7.08
C ILE A 136 0.33 3.33 -6.92
N TYR A 137 1.48 2.75 -6.61
CA TYR A 137 1.61 1.33 -6.33
C TYR A 137 1.73 1.12 -4.83
N TYR A 138 0.99 0.15 -4.27
CA TYR A 138 1.13 -0.30 -2.89
C TYR A 138 1.70 -1.72 -2.89
N LEU A 139 2.75 -1.94 -2.10
CA LEU A 139 3.59 -3.13 -2.14
C LEU A 139 3.96 -3.53 -0.70
N MET A 140 4.15 -4.83 -0.44
CA MET A 140 4.54 -5.32 0.88
C MET A 140 6.05 -5.39 1.03
N VAL A 141 6.59 -4.94 2.17
CA VAL A 141 8.06 -4.95 2.42
C VAL A 141 8.66 -6.35 2.34
N GLU A 142 7.90 -7.38 2.71
CA GLU A 142 8.35 -8.78 2.78
C GLU A 142 8.34 -9.49 1.42
N LYS A 143 7.77 -8.86 0.37
CA LYS A 143 7.62 -9.47 -0.94
C LYS A 143 8.57 -8.88 -1.96
N VAL A 144 9.05 -9.76 -2.84
CA VAL A 144 9.96 -9.39 -3.92
C VAL A 144 9.13 -8.95 -5.11
N TYR A 145 9.24 -7.68 -5.49
CA TYR A 145 8.60 -7.16 -6.70
C TYR A 145 9.65 -6.89 -7.78
N LEU A 146 9.32 -7.23 -9.03
CA LEU A 146 10.16 -6.90 -10.18
C LEU A 146 9.98 -5.42 -10.51
N LEU A 147 10.81 -4.58 -9.90
CA LEU A 147 10.92 -3.17 -10.24
C LEU A 147 11.97 -2.99 -11.33
N THR A 148 11.73 -2.08 -12.28
CA THR A 148 12.73 -1.81 -13.32
C THR A 148 14.00 -1.24 -12.69
N ARG A 149 15.15 -1.48 -13.33
CA ARG A 149 16.44 -0.92 -12.89
C ARG A 149 16.39 0.61 -12.77
N ASN A 150 15.67 1.27 -13.67
CA ASN A 150 15.43 2.72 -13.64
C ASN A 150 14.65 3.14 -12.38
N THR A 151 13.54 2.47 -12.08
CA THR A 151 12.75 2.72 -10.86
C THR A 151 13.57 2.50 -9.60
N LEU A 152 14.31 1.39 -9.51
CA LEU A 152 15.18 1.09 -8.38
C LEU A 152 16.25 2.16 -8.18
N HIS A 153 16.87 2.64 -9.27
CA HIS A 153 17.84 3.73 -9.20
C HIS A 153 17.20 5.01 -8.65
N LYS A 154 16.07 5.43 -9.20
CA LYS A 154 15.36 6.64 -8.74
C LYS A 154 14.97 6.57 -7.26
N LEU A 155 14.49 5.42 -6.79
CA LEU A 155 14.19 5.21 -5.37
C LEU A 155 15.44 5.30 -4.50
N TRP A 156 16.58 4.81 -4.99
CA TRP A 156 17.83 4.82 -4.25
C TRP A 156 18.51 6.20 -4.19
N SER A 157 18.56 6.91 -5.31
CA SER A 157 19.34 8.15 -5.46
C SER A 157 18.50 9.43 -5.44
N ASP A 158 17.33 9.43 -6.07
CA ASP A 158 16.66 10.68 -6.46
C ASP A 158 15.51 11.08 -5.52
N VAL A 159 14.93 10.10 -4.82
CA VAL A 159 13.69 10.30 -4.07
C VAL A 159 13.85 9.87 -2.61
N LYS A 160 13.57 10.78 -1.67
CA LYS A 160 13.66 10.51 -0.23
C LYS A 160 12.51 9.60 0.23
N LEU A 161 12.84 8.61 1.08
CA LEU A 161 11.84 7.72 1.67
C LEU A 161 11.13 8.45 2.82
N GLN A 162 9.80 8.56 2.71
CA GLN A 162 8.97 9.15 3.76
C GLN A 162 8.52 8.06 4.75
N MET A 163 8.58 8.32 6.06
CA MET A 163 8.09 7.38 7.08
C MET A 163 7.72 8.07 8.40
N ASP A 164 6.92 7.38 9.19
CA ASP A 164 6.42 7.86 10.49
C ASP A 164 7.31 7.24 11.61
N HIS A 165 8.38 7.95 12.02
CA HIS A 165 9.37 7.64 13.09
C HIS A 165 9.58 6.16 13.47
N ASP A 166 10.46 5.43 12.76
CA ASP A 166 11.21 4.22 13.19
C ASP A 166 12.08 3.73 12.01
N VAL A 167 13.31 3.28 12.24
CA VAL A 167 14.31 3.06 11.18
C VAL A 167 14.46 1.59 10.76
N LYS A 168 14.04 0.60 11.57
CA LYS A 168 14.36 -0.82 11.30
C LYS A 168 13.74 -1.35 10.01
N MET A 169 12.43 -1.23 9.85
CA MET A 169 11.73 -1.71 8.65
C MET A 169 12.16 -0.94 7.40
N ALA A 170 12.53 0.34 7.57
CA ALA A 170 13.13 1.11 6.50
C ALA A 170 14.46 0.50 6.06
N TYR A 171 15.37 0.18 6.99
CA TYR A 171 16.64 -0.46 6.64
C TYR A 171 16.45 -1.78 5.88
N ASP A 172 15.48 -2.61 6.28
CA ASP A 172 15.19 -3.87 5.58
C ASP A 172 14.72 -3.60 4.14
N LEU A 173 13.80 -2.65 3.95
CA LEU A 173 13.34 -2.22 2.62
C LEU A 173 14.51 -1.66 1.78
N LEU A 174 15.36 -0.80 2.36
CA LEU A 174 16.50 -0.21 1.66
C LEU A 174 17.55 -1.26 1.28
N ARG A 175 17.85 -2.18 2.20
CA ARG A 175 18.76 -3.31 1.95
C ARG A 175 18.23 -4.18 0.80
N PHE A 176 16.93 -4.40 0.77
CA PHE A 176 16.27 -5.15 -0.29
C PHE A 176 16.41 -4.46 -1.66
N ILE A 177 16.09 -3.16 -1.75
CA ILE A 177 16.25 -2.37 -2.98
C ILE A 177 17.71 -2.39 -3.47
N ARG A 178 18.68 -2.21 -2.56
CA ARG A 178 20.10 -2.29 -2.88
C ARG A 178 20.49 -3.68 -3.43
N LYS A 179 19.99 -4.76 -2.83
CA LYS A 179 20.27 -6.12 -3.29
C LYS A 179 19.76 -6.35 -4.71
N GLN A 180 18.58 -5.83 -5.07
CA GLN A 180 18.07 -5.92 -6.44
C GLN A 180 18.91 -5.11 -7.44
N LEU A 181 19.37 -3.91 -7.06
CA LEU A 181 20.26 -3.09 -7.89
C LEU A 181 21.60 -3.78 -8.18
N MET A 182 22.19 -4.41 -7.16
CA MET A 182 23.51 -5.03 -7.26
C MET A 182 23.50 -6.34 -8.05
N LYS A 183 22.39 -7.09 -8.03
CA LYS A 183 22.38 -8.46 -8.53
C LYS A 183 22.19 -8.64 -10.03
N GLY A 184 21.66 -7.66 -10.79
CA GLY A 184 21.32 -7.88 -12.21
C GLY A 184 20.44 -9.12 -12.38
N TYR A 185 19.13 -8.97 -12.26
CA TYR A 185 18.18 -10.09 -12.10
C TYR A 185 18.45 -11.30 -13.02
N THR A 186 18.74 -12.45 -12.40
CA THR A 186 18.61 -13.79 -12.98
C THR A 186 17.42 -14.45 -12.29
N PRO A 187 16.27 -14.64 -12.97
CA PRO A 187 15.19 -15.46 -12.44
C PRO A 187 15.71 -16.89 -12.24
N GLN A 188 15.41 -17.48 -11.08
CA GLN A 188 15.45 -18.94 -10.92
C GLN A 188 14.16 -19.54 -11.47
#